data_AF-A0A7R9AN30-F1
#
_entry.id   AF-A0A7R9AN30-F1
#
_cell.length_a   1.000
_cell.length_b   1.000
_cell.length_c   1.000
_cell.angle_alpha   90.00
_cell.angle_beta   90.00
_cell.angle_gamma   90.00
#
_symmetry.space_group_name_H-M   'P 1'
#
loop_
_entity.id
_entity.type
_entity.pdbx_description
1 polymer ?
#
loop_
_entity_poly.entity_id
_entity_poly.type
_entity_poly.pdbx_seq_one_letter_code
_entity_poly.pdbx_strand_id
1 'polypeptide(L)'
;MISRVRNVISRFRFWHFGEWRDVFVDDRLPTYKGRLIYLHSTNPTEFWAALLEKAYAKLYGCYESLQGGCTTRALQDLTGGIVQSFGLSNQDRYLTFQVLNSAVPRSSLLISSINQVSGREIHVVNPDRWPNNFGGLQEEKDNKRQLRLRNGLITQHAYSVTGLARVRGPLGETPLVRLRNPWGRGEWTGPWSERSWEWDGLSERDKELLSVRVRNDGEFWMSFEDFARHFTHLDLVHIGPDDWMVEPALHSKQPWRAVLARRRWRSGYNAGGGPGYTGNSLTGLEAKGSLELSL
;
A
#
# COMPACT_ATOMS: atom_id res chain seq x y z
N MET A 1 -40.96 19.22 -19.21
CA MET A 1 -39.71 19.92 -18.84
C MET A 1 -38.56 18.92 -18.93
N ILE A 2 -37.83 18.92 -20.06
CA ILE A 2 -36.61 18.12 -20.20
C ILE A 2 -35.52 18.90 -19.46
N SER A 3 -35.22 18.52 -18.22
CA SER A 3 -34.06 19.06 -17.53
C SER A 3 -32.82 18.59 -18.28
N ARG A 4 -31.96 19.53 -18.65
CA ARG A 4 -30.67 19.24 -19.28
C ARG A 4 -29.86 18.36 -18.33
N VAL A 5 -29.82 17.05 -18.61
CA VAL A 5 -28.81 16.15 -18.02
C VAL A 5 -27.47 16.62 -18.58
N ARG A 6 -26.72 17.41 -17.82
CA ARG A 6 -25.31 17.63 -18.11
C ARG A 6 -24.66 16.26 -17.95
N ASN A 7 -24.37 15.56 -19.04
CA ASN A 7 -23.52 14.38 -19.01
C ASN A 7 -22.13 14.83 -18.55
N VAL A 8 -21.87 14.74 -17.25
CA VAL A 8 -20.55 15.01 -16.70
C VAL A 8 -19.69 13.80 -17.04
N ILE A 9 -18.71 14.02 -17.91
CA ILE A 9 -17.71 13.01 -18.24
C ILE A 9 -16.50 13.28 -17.37
N SER A 10 -16.11 12.32 -16.55
CA SER A 10 -14.89 12.37 -15.75
C SER A 10 -13.74 11.71 -16.52
N ARG A 11 -12.55 12.30 -16.43
CA ARG A 11 -11.32 11.77 -17.01
C ARG A 11 -10.38 11.31 -15.90
N PHE A 12 -9.95 10.06 -15.99
CA PHE A 12 -8.89 9.49 -15.16
C PHE A 12 -7.71 9.11 -16.03
N ARG A 13 -6.52 9.02 -15.44
CA ARG A 13 -5.31 8.63 -16.14
C ARG A 13 -4.66 7.47 -15.39
N PHE A 14 -4.34 6.40 -16.10
CA PHE A 14 -3.69 5.21 -15.55
C PHE A 14 -2.45 4.88 -16.35
N TRP A 15 -1.40 4.46 -15.67
CA TRP A 15 -0.24 3.89 -16.29
C TRP A 15 -0.55 2.46 -16.73
N HIS A 16 -0.27 2.14 -17.98
CA HIS A 16 -0.56 0.81 -18.52
C HIS A 16 0.53 0.41 -19.53
N PHE A 17 1.32 -0.61 -19.19
CA PHE A 17 2.41 -1.12 -20.02
C PHE A 17 3.40 -0.05 -20.55
N GLY A 18 3.78 0.89 -19.68
CA GLY A 18 4.82 1.87 -19.98
C GLY A 18 4.33 3.18 -20.60
N GLU A 19 3.02 3.43 -20.59
CA GLU A 19 2.42 4.68 -21.09
C GLU A 19 1.21 5.08 -20.25
N TRP A 20 1.01 6.40 -20.12
CA TRP A 20 -0.18 6.95 -19.49
C TRP A 20 -1.38 6.90 -20.45
N ARG A 21 -2.50 6.33 -20.01
CA ARG A 21 -3.75 6.21 -20.77
C ARG A 21 -4.87 6.99 -20.10
N ASP A 22 -5.53 7.85 -20.85
CA ASP A 22 -6.71 8.57 -20.41
C ASP A 22 -7.97 7.69 -20.56
N VAL A 23 -8.75 7.54 -19.49
CA VAL A 23 -10.01 6.79 -19.44
C VAL A 23 -11.14 7.73 -19.06
N PHE A 24 -12.17 7.77 -19.91
CA PHE A 24 -13.35 8.60 -19.71
C PHE A 24 -14.53 7.77 -19.25
N VAL A 25 -15.21 8.21 -18.20
CA VAL A 25 -16.41 7.56 -17.65
C VAL A 25 -17.51 8.58 -17.41
N ASP A 26 -18.75 8.16 -17.62
CA ASP A 26 -19.93 8.89 -17.16
C ASP A 26 -20.15 8.68 -15.65
N ASP A 27 -21.13 9.38 -15.08
CA ASP A 27 -21.48 9.39 -13.67
C ASP A 27 -22.45 8.27 -13.24
N ARG A 28 -22.85 7.35 -14.13
CA ARG A 28 -23.73 6.23 -13.78
C ARG A 28 -22.98 5.17 -13.00
N LEU A 29 -23.27 5.06 -11.71
CA LEU A 29 -22.63 4.09 -10.82
C LEU A 29 -23.56 2.90 -10.51
N PRO A 30 -23.03 1.67 -10.39
CA PRO A 30 -23.83 0.53 -9.96
C PRO A 30 -24.39 0.74 -8.55
N THR A 31 -25.71 0.61 -8.40
CA THR A 31 -26.40 0.75 -7.11
C THR A 31 -27.37 -0.40 -6.88
N TYR A 32 -27.58 -0.74 -5.61
CA TYR A 32 -28.61 -1.66 -5.15
C TYR A 32 -29.40 -0.99 -4.02
N LYS A 33 -30.71 -0.87 -4.20
CA LYS A 33 -31.60 -0.15 -3.27
C LYS A 33 -31.12 1.28 -2.96
N GLY A 34 -30.62 1.99 -3.97
CA GLY A 34 -30.12 3.37 -3.86
C GLY A 34 -28.77 3.52 -3.15
N ARG A 35 -28.07 2.42 -2.86
CA ARG A 35 -26.71 2.43 -2.27
C ARG A 35 -25.70 1.91 -3.27
N LEU A 36 -24.52 2.53 -3.30
CA LEU A 36 -23.40 2.04 -4.12
C LEU A 36 -22.98 0.64 -3.64
N ILE A 37 -22.75 -0.27 -4.59
CA ILE A 37 -22.37 -1.66 -4.28
C ILE A 37 -20.86 -1.90 -4.24
N TYR A 38 -20.07 -1.01 -4.85
CA TYR A 38 -18.61 -1.07 -4.87
C TYR A 38 -18.00 0.05 -4.01
N LEU A 39 -16.79 0.52 -4.34
CA LEU A 39 -16.08 1.53 -3.58
C LEU A 39 -16.93 2.79 -3.43
N HIS A 40 -17.03 3.29 -2.20
CA HIS A 40 -17.74 4.52 -1.87
C HIS A 40 -17.06 5.22 -0.70
N SER A 41 -17.13 6.55 -0.69
CA SER A 41 -16.69 7.32 0.47
C SER A 41 -17.71 7.17 1.61
N THR A 42 -17.25 7.33 2.85
CA THR A 42 -18.16 7.55 3.98
C THR A 42 -18.88 8.88 3.87
N ASN A 43 -18.31 9.85 3.14
CA ASN A 43 -18.96 11.11 2.82
C ASN A 43 -19.88 10.90 1.60
N PRO A 44 -21.21 11.03 1.74
CA PRO A 44 -22.16 10.75 0.66
C PRO A 44 -22.08 11.73 -0.51
N THR A 45 -21.32 12.83 -0.39
CA THR A 45 -21.12 13.82 -1.47
C THR A 45 -19.85 13.56 -2.29
N GLU A 46 -19.00 12.62 -1.88
CA GLU A 46 -17.73 12.31 -2.54
C GLU A 46 -17.83 11.05 -3.41
N PHE A 47 -17.83 11.26 -4.73
CA PHE A 47 -17.96 10.18 -5.71
C PHE A 47 -16.67 9.87 -6.48
N TRP A 48 -15.60 10.64 -6.27
CA TRP A 48 -14.37 10.50 -7.06
C TRP A 48 -13.76 9.09 -6.95
N ALA A 49 -13.80 8.47 -5.76
CA ALA A 49 -13.28 7.13 -5.54
C ALA A 49 -14.12 6.07 -6.30
N ALA A 50 -15.45 6.20 -6.26
CA ALA A 50 -16.35 5.32 -7.01
C ALA A 50 -16.15 5.44 -8.52
N LEU A 51 -15.96 6.68 -9.01
CA LEU A 51 -15.68 6.96 -10.42
C LEU A 51 -14.28 6.48 -10.85
N LEU A 52 -13.29 6.59 -9.97
CA LEU A 52 -11.94 6.07 -10.20
C LEU A 52 -11.98 4.54 -10.36
N GLU A 53 -12.65 3.84 -9.45
CA GLU A 53 -12.82 2.39 -9.54
C GLU A 53 -13.59 2.00 -10.80
N LYS A 54 -14.64 2.75 -11.18
CA LYS A 54 -15.35 2.54 -12.45
C LYS A 54 -14.42 2.69 -13.66
N ALA A 55 -13.58 3.72 -13.68
CA ALA A 55 -12.63 3.94 -14.77
C ALA A 55 -11.57 2.82 -14.82
N TYR A 56 -11.14 2.35 -13.66
CA TYR A 56 -10.21 1.22 -13.55
C TYR A 56 -10.84 -0.10 -14.01
N ALA A 57 -12.09 -0.37 -13.62
CA ALA A 57 -12.88 -1.50 -14.10
C ALA A 57 -13.04 -1.46 -15.63
N LYS A 58 -13.31 -0.27 -16.20
CA LYS A 58 -13.39 -0.06 -17.65
C LYS A 58 -12.06 -0.34 -18.35
N LEU A 59 -10.92 0.05 -17.76
CA LEU A 59 -9.59 -0.25 -18.30
C LEU A 59 -9.34 -1.76 -18.40
N TYR A 60 -9.83 -2.53 -17.42
CA TYR A 60 -9.68 -3.98 -17.32
C TYR A 60 -10.88 -4.80 -17.83
N GLY A 61 -11.86 -4.14 -18.46
CA GLY A 61 -13.03 -4.75 -19.08
C GLY A 61 -14.32 -4.68 -18.23
N CYS A 62 -14.27 -5.08 -16.96
CA CYS A 62 -15.42 -5.04 -16.05
C CYS A 62 -15.02 -5.00 -14.57
N TYR A 63 -16.01 -4.86 -13.67
CA TYR A 63 -15.77 -4.85 -12.22
C TYR A 63 -15.30 -6.20 -11.70
N GLU A 64 -15.77 -7.30 -12.27
CA GLU A 64 -15.39 -8.66 -11.89
C GLU A 64 -13.90 -8.91 -12.18
N SER A 65 -13.34 -8.31 -13.24
CA SER A 65 -11.90 -8.38 -13.55
C SER A 65 -11.01 -7.76 -12.46
N LEU A 66 -11.57 -6.95 -11.56
CA LEU A 66 -10.83 -6.37 -10.43
C LEU A 66 -10.78 -7.31 -9.21
N GLN A 67 -11.60 -8.37 -9.17
CA GLN A 67 -11.62 -9.30 -8.05
C GLN A 67 -10.30 -10.06 -7.94
N GLY A 68 -9.75 -10.14 -6.73
CA GLY A 68 -8.44 -10.75 -6.49
C GLY A 68 -7.26 -9.90 -6.97
N GLY A 69 -7.48 -8.62 -7.27
CA GLY A 69 -6.45 -7.68 -7.70
C GLY A 69 -5.25 -7.62 -6.74
N CYS A 70 -4.08 -7.34 -7.32
CA CYS A 70 -2.83 -7.22 -6.59
C CYS A 70 -2.55 -5.73 -6.29
N THR A 71 -2.32 -5.39 -5.02
CA THR A 71 -2.02 -4.00 -4.60
C THR A 71 -0.83 -3.43 -5.35
N THR A 72 0.19 -4.24 -5.64
CA THR A 72 1.38 -3.79 -6.37
C THR A 72 1.06 -3.35 -7.80
N ARG A 73 0.19 -4.10 -8.49
CA ARG A 73 -0.32 -3.71 -9.81
C ARG A 73 -1.12 -2.42 -9.74
N ALA A 74 -2.03 -2.32 -8.77
CA ALA A 74 -2.82 -1.11 -8.58
C ALA A 74 -1.92 0.11 -8.31
N LEU A 75 -0.90 -0.03 -7.47
CA LEU A 75 0.08 1.02 -7.20
C LEU A 75 0.85 1.41 -8.47
N GLN A 76 1.32 0.44 -9.24
CA GLN A 76 2.00 0.70 -10.50
C GLN A 76 1.09 1.43 -11.51
N ASP A 77 -0.16 0.98 -11.66
CA ASP A 77 -1.10 1.59 -12.61
C ASP A 77 -1.55 3.00 -12.19
N LEU A 78 -1.62 3.26 -10.88
CA LEU A 78 -2.03 4.57 -10.36
C LEU A 78 -0.88 5.59 -10.35
N THR A 79 0.37 5.12 -10.28
CA THR A 79 1.53 6.01 -10.08
C THR A 79 2.53 6.04 -11.24
N GLY A 80 2.51 5.03 -12.11
CA GLY A 80 3.59 4.79 -13.07
C GLY A 80 4.91 4.32 -12.47
N GLY A 81 4.98 4.24 -11.14
CA GLY A 81 6.19 3.88 -10.40
C GLY A 81 6.53 2.40 -10.47
N ILE A 82 7.81 2.11 -10.21
CA ILE A 82 8.29 0.75 -9.99
C ILE A 82 7.97 0.37 -8.55
N VAL A 83 7.22 -0.71 -8.38
CA VAL A 83 6.84 -1.22 -7.06
C VAL A 83 7.74 -2.38 -6.67
N GLN A 84 8.36 -2.29 -5.50
CA GLN A 84 9.14 -3.36 -4.89
C GLN A 84 8.42 -3.83 -3.61
N SER A 85 8.16 -5.13 -3.52
CA SER A 85 7.43 -5.72 -2.40
C SER A 85 8.33 -6.62 -1.57
N PHE A 86 8.29 -6.43 -0.27
CA PHE A 86 9.06 -7.19 0.72
C PHE A 86 8.10 -7.86 1.69
N GLY A 87 8.21 -9.18 1.82
CA GLY A 87 7.60 -9.88 2.95
C GLY A 87 8.42 -9.62 4.21
N LEU A 88 7.79 -9.10 5.25
CA LEU A 88 8.42 -8.80 6.54
C LEU A 88 8.37 -10.00 7.50
N SER A 89 7.44 -10.95 7.27
CA SER A 89 7.31 -12.14 8.10
C SER A 89 8.56 -13.01 8.02
N ASN A 90 9.05 -13.44 9.18
CA ASN A 90 10.24 -14.29 9.35
C ASN A 90 11.53 -13.72 8.73
N GLN A 91 11.63 -12.40 8.55
CA GLN A 91 12.86 -11.74 8.12
C GLN A 91 13.75 -11.35 9.30
N ASP A 92 15.05 -11.24 9.02
CA ASP A 92 15.98 -10.66 9.98
C ASP A 92 15.63 -9.18 10.25
N ARG A 93 15.57 -8.83 11.55
CA ARG A 93 15.13 -7.51 11.99
C ARG A 93 16.13 -6.42 11.64
N TYR A 94 17.42 -6.74 11.70
CA TYR A 94 18.48 -5.80 11.36
C TYR A 94 18.43 -5.45 9.86
N LEU A 95 18.30 -6.46 9.00
CA LEU A 95 18.12 -6.24 7.56
C LEU A 95 16.84 -5.45 7.24
N THR A 96 15.73 -5.78 7.90
CA THR A 96 14.46 -5.08 7.71
C THR A 96 14.58 -3.60 8.08
N PHE A 97 15.26 -3.30 9.19
CA PHE A 97 15.52 -1.92 9.60
C PHE A 97 16.43 -1.19 8.61
N GLN A 98 17.47 -1.84 8.09
CA GLN A 98 18.34 -1.24 7.07
C GLN A 98 17.57 -0.91 5.79
N VAL A 99 16.70 -1.82 5.33
CA VAL A 99 15.83 -1.58 4.17
C VAL A 99 14.97 -0.35 4.42
N LEU A 100 14.25 -0.28 5.56
CA LEU A 100 13.43 0.88 5.90
C LEU A 100 14.24 2.17 5.98
N ASN A 101 15.39 2.15 6.65
CA ASN A 101 16.25 3.32 6.81
C ASN A 101 16.76 3.86 5.46
N SER A 102 17.01 2.96 4.51
CA SER A 102 17.38 3.33 3.14
C SER A 102 16.18 3.78 2.29
N ALA A 103 14.99 3.21 2.55
CA ALA A 103 13.80 3.36 1.74
C ALA A 103 13.00 4.62 2.07
N VAL A 104 12.82 4.96 3.35
CA VAL A 104 12.04 6.13 3.79
C VAL A 104 12.52 7.47 3.17
N PRO A 105 13.84 7.74 3.08
CA PRO A 105 14.30 8.96 2.42
C PRO A 105 14.24 8.91 0.88
N ARG A 106 14.26 7.72 0.26
CA ARG A 106 14.42 7.56 -1.20
C ARG A 106 13.15 7.18 -1.96
N SER A 107 12.22 6.46 -1.32
CA SER A 107 11.01 5.98 -1.97
C SER A 107 9.97 7.09 -1.97
N SER A 108 9.19 7.15 -3.05
CA SER A 108 8.13 8.14 -3.22
C SER A 108 6.93 7.80 -2.34
N LEU A 109 6.58 6.52 -2.24
CA LEU A 109 5.56 6.00 -1.32
C LEU A 109 6.09 4.75 -0.63
N LEU A 110 5.77 4.61 0.66
CA LEU A 110 5.99 3.39 1.41
C LEU A 110 4.66 2.97 2.02
N ILE A 111 4.24 1.74 1.72
CA ILE A 111 2.97 1.19 2.17
C ILE A 111 3.25 -0.11 2.90
N SER A 112 2.67 -0.27 4.07
CA SER A 112 2.78 -1.50 4.84
C SER A 112 1.40 -2.04 5.18
N SER A 113 1.29 -3.36 5.22
CA SER A 113 0.02 -4.04 5.49
C SER A 113 0.21 -5.28 6.36
N ILE A 114 -0.90 -5.64 7.01
CA ILE A 114 -0.99 -6.79 7.91
C ILE A 114 -1.90 -7.81 7.24
N ASN A 115 -1.31 -8.85 6.67
CA ASN A 115 -2.05 -10.00 6.17
C ASN A 115 -2.37 -10.92 7.34
N GLN A 116 -3.57 -11.53 7.34
CA GLN A 116 -3.90 -12.52 8.35
C GLN A 116 -2.90 -13.68 8.26
N VAL A 117 -2.14 -13.87 9.33
CA VAL A 117 -1.28 -15.04 9.48
C VAL A 117 -2.17 -16.18 9.95
N SER A 118 -2.34 -17.20 9.11
CA SER A 118 -2.92 -18.48 9.49
C SER A 118 -2.17 -19.05 10.69
N GLY A 119 -2.80 -19.11 11.86
CA GLY A 119 -2.29 -19.90 13.00
C GLY A 119 -1.84 -19.16 14.26
N ARG A 120 -2.02 -17.84 14.39
CA ARG A 120 -2.01 -17.19 15.72
C ARG A 120 -3.45 -17.02 16.19
N GLU A 121 -3.79 -17.52 17.36
CA GLU A 121 -5.09 -17.29 18.02
C GLU A 121 -5.32 -15.78 18.19
N ILE A 122 -5.93 -15.16 17.19
CA ILE A 122 -6.44 -13.81 17.31
C ILE A 122 -7.71 -13.94 18.13
N HIS A 123 -7.67 -13.57 19.42
CA HIS A 123 -8.89 -13.39 20.21
C HIS A 123 -9.68 -12.19 19.66
N VAL A 124 -10.49 -12.46 18.63
CA VAL A 124 -11.41 -11.52 18.00
C VAL A 124 -12.44 -11.08 19.04
N VAL A 125 -12.46 -9.78 19.36
CA VAL A 125 -13.58 -9.17 20.07
C VAL A 125 -14.61 -8.80 19.01
N ASN A 126 -15.60 -9.66 18.80
CA ASN A 126 -16.79 -9.32 18.01
C ASN A 126 -17.84 -8.73 18.95
N PRO A 127 -18.27 -7.47 18.76
CA PRO A 127 -19.36 -6.89 19.55
C PRO A 127 -20.71 -7.58 19.31
N ASP A 128 -20.87 -8.28 18.17
CA ASP A 128 -22.18 -8.68 17.65
C ASP A 128 -22.40 -10.20 17.50
N ARG A 129 -21.72 -11.06 18.28
CA ARG A 129 -22.00 -12.52 18.28
C ARG A 129 -22.45 -13.01 19.65
N TRP A 130 -23.75 -13.27 19.77
CA TRP A 130 -24.30 -14.15 20.82
C TRP A 130 -23.87 -15.60 20.58
N PRO A 131 -23.59 -16.38 21.64
CA PRO A 131 -23.17 -17.76 21.49
C PRO A 131 -24.40 -18.63 21.28
N ASN A 132 -24.49 -19.30 20.12
CA ASN A 132 -25.12 -20.61 20.03
C ASN A 132 -24.59 -21.36 18.81
N ASN A 133 -23.89 -22.45 19.09
CA ASN A 133 -23.45 -23.45 18.14
C ASN A 133 -24.64 -24.21 17.58
N PHE A 134 -24.71 -24.37 16.25
CA PHE A 134 -25.13 -25.63 15.62
C PHE A 134 -24.35 -25.80 14.32
N GLY A 135 -23.77 -27.00 14.17
CA GLY A 135 -22.80 -27.34 13.13
C GLY A 135 -23.37 -27.32 11.71
N GLY A 136 -22.51 -26.88 10.80
CA GLY A 136 -22.64 -27.08 9.36
C GLY A 136 -21.24 -26.97 8.76
N LEU A 137 -20.79 -28.01 8.08
CA LEU A 137 -19.61 -28.01 7.22
C LEU A 137 -19.87 -27.02 6.08
N GLN A 138 -19.58 -25.73 6.33
CA GLN A 138 -19.60 -24.70 5.31
C GLN A 138 -18.18 -24.62 4.74
N GLU A 139 -18.02 -24.94 3.46
CA GLU A 139 -16.81 -24.68 2.69
C GLU A 139 -16.19 -23.34 3.10
N GLU A 140 -14.92 -23.41 3.53
CA GLU A 140 -14.10 -22.25 3.87
C GLU A 140 -13.90 -21.39 2.61
N LYS A 141 -14.87 -20.54 2.29
CA LYS A 141 -14.59 -19.30 1.60
C LYS A 141 -13.66 -18.53 2.52
N ASP A 142 -12.37 -18.52 2.19
CA ASP A 142 -11.32 -17.66 2.76
C ASP A 142 -11.85 -16.23 2.91
N ASN A 143 -12.49 -15.99 4.05
CA ASN A 143 -13.08 -14.72 4.39
C ASN A 143 -11.90 -13.83 4.79
N LYS A 144 -11.27 -13.20 3.80
CA LYS A 144 -10.36 -12.05 3.95
C LYS A 144 -11.12 -10.86 4.53
N ARG A 145 -11.76 -11.04 5.68
CA ARG A 145 -12.48 -9.99 6.39
C ARG A 145 -11.45 -9.12 7.07
N GLN A 146 -11.59 -7.83 6.85
CA GLN A 146 -10.84 -6.83 7.57
C GLN A 146 -11.16 -6.93 9.06
N LEU A 147 -10.15 -7.18 9.90
CA LEU A 147 -10.32 -7.27 11.35
C LEU A 147 -9.53 -6.16 12.04
N ARG A 148 -10.16 -5.51 13.03
CA ARG A 148 -9.48 -4.63 13.97
C ARG A 148 -8.95 -5.44 15.15
N LEU A 149 -7.63 -5.36 15.38
CA LEU A 149 -6.92 -6.00 16.48
C LEU A 149 -7.12 -5.21 17.78
N ARG A 150 -6.85 -5.86 18.92
CA ARG A 150 -6.98 -5.24 20.26
C ARG A 150 -6.06 -4.04 20.48
N ASN A 151 -4.92 -4.02 19.79
CA ASN A 151 -3.95 -2.92 19.79
C ASN A 151 -4.32 -1.79 18.81
N GLY A 152 -5.51 -1.83 18.22
CA GLY A 152 -6.04 -0.80 17.32
C GLY A 152 -5.73 -0.99 15.84
N LEU A 153 -4.72 -1.78 15.48
CA LEU A 153 -4.33 -2.04 14.09
C LEU A 153 -5.42 -2.81 13.32
N ILE A 154 -5.45 -2.63 12.00
CA ILE A 154 -6.44 -3.20 11.11
C ILE A 154 -5.73 -4.13 10.11
N THR A 155 -6.17 -5.38 10.05
CA THR A 155 -5.68 -6.39 9.09
C THR A 155 -6.29 -6.17 7.71
N GLN A 156 -5.62 -6.64 6.65
CA GLN A 156 -6.04 -6.43 5.26
C GLN A 156 -6.27 -4.94 4.94
N HIS A 157 -5.42 -4.07 5.52
CA HIS A 157 -5.49 -2.62 5.39
C HIS A 157 -4.10 -2.05 5.10
N ALA A 158 -4.06 -0.99 4.30
CA ALA A 158 -2.83 -0.31 3.91
C ALA A 158 -2.56 0.87 4.85
N TYR A 159 -1.36 0.88 5.42
CA TYR A 159 -0.82 1.99 6.22
C TYR A 159 0.34 2.62 5.44
N SER A 160 0.45 3.94 5.48
CA SER A 160 1.62 4.62 4.91
C SER A 160 2.73 4.70 5.95
N VAL A 161 3.97 4.36 5.59
CA VAL A 161 5.15 4.62 6.45
C VAL A 161 5.66 6.01 6.13
N THR A 162 5.58 6.93 7.09
CA THR A 162 5.82 8.37 6.85
C THR A 162 7.06 8.91 7.56
N GLY A 163 7.76 8.11 8.36
CA GLY A 163 8.96 8.56 9.03
C GLY A 163 9.67 7.49 9.85
N LEU A 164 10.92 7.78 10.18
CA LEU A 164 11.74 7.03 11.12
C LEU A 164 12.35 8.02 12.11
N ALA A 165 12.50 7.58 13.35
CA ALA A 165 13.21 8.32 14.38
C ALA A 165 14.00 7.37 15.26
N ARG A 166 15.00 7.90 15.96
CA ARG A 166 15.69 7.19 17.04
C ARG A 166 15.63 8.08 18.26
N VAL A 167 15.08 7.55 19.35
CA VAL A 167 14.94 8.28 20.61
C VAL A 167 15.82 7.65 21.68
N ARG A 168 16.36 8.49 22.57
CA ARG A 168 17.07 8.04 23.76
C ARG A 168 16.13 8.19 24.95
N GLY A 169 15.53 7.08 25.34
CA GLY A 169 14.71 7.00 26.55
C GLY A 169 15.50 6.45 27.74
N PRO A 170 14.83 6.32 28.90
CA PRO A 170 15.43 5.72 30.10
C PRO A 170 15.92 4.27 29.89
N LEU A 171 15.29 3.55 28.97
CA LEU A 171 15.60 2.16 28.62
C LEU A 171 16.64 2.04 27.49
N GLY A 172 17.22 3.16 27.04
CA GLY A 172 18.22 3.21 25.97
C GLY A 172 17.69 3.72 24.64
N GLU A 173 18.45 3.47 23.57
CA GLU A 173 18.08 3.88 22.21
C GLU A 173 16.98 3.02 21.64
N THR A 174 15.86 3.65 21.26
CA THR A 174 14.72 2.98 20.64
C THR A 174 14.49 3.51 19.22
N PRO A 175 14.57 2.64 18.18
CA PRO A 175 14.14 3.00 16.84
C PRO A 175 12.61 3.03 16.75
N LEU A 176 12.06 4.12 16.23
CA LEU A 176 10.64 4.35 16.03
C LEU A 176 10.30 4.43 14.54
N VAL A 177 9.10 3.94 14.22
CA VAL A 177 8.50 4.02 12.89
C VAL A 177 7.22 4.83 13.00
N ARG A 178 7.05 5.84 12.13
CA ARG A 178 5.81 6.59 12.01
C ARG A 178 4.98 5.99 10.90
N LEU A 179 3.72 5.68 11.23
CA LEU A 179 2.74 5.19 10.28
C LEU A 179 1.53 6.11 10.24
N ARG A 180 0.82 6.08 9.11
CA ARG A 180 -0.44 6.78 8.92
C ARG A 180 -1.52 5.82 8.48
N ASN A 181 -2.64 5.81 9.20
CA ASN A 181 -3.86 5.18 8.74
C ASN A 181 -4.65 6.15 7.85
N PRO A 182 -4.85 5.87 6.55
CA PRO A 182 -5.59 6.76 5.66
C PRO A 182 -7.03 7.06 6.09
N TRP A 183 -7.62 6.21 6.94
CA TRP A 183 -8.98 6.40 7.45
C TRP A 183 -9.09 7.38 8.62
N GLY A 184 -7.96 7.86 9.15
CA GLY A 184 -7.95 8.82 10.25
C GLY A 184 -8.57 8.30 11.56
N ARG A 185 -8.69 6.98 11.73
CA ARG A 185 -9.28 6.34 12.91
C ARG A 185 -8.72 4.93 13.10
N GLY A 186 -8.77 4.41 14.32
CA GLY A 186 -8.21 3.08 14.61
C GLY A 186 -6.69 3.12 14.72
N GLU A 187 -6.21 3.97 15.64
CA GLU A 187 -4.80 4.17 15.91
C GLU A 187 -4.24 3.10 16.85
N TRP A 188 -2.93 2.95 16.78
CA TRP A 188 -2.14 2.09 17.66
C TRP A 188 -2.31 2.51 19.14
N THR A 189 -2.56 1.54 20.02
CA THR A 189 -2.76 1.78 21.46
C THR A 189 -1.67 1.17 22.34
N GLY A 190 -0.58 0.66 21.75
CA GLY A 190 0.55 0.09 22.47
C GLY A 190 1.66 1.12 22.78
N PRO A 191 2.88 0.64 23.09
CA PRO A 191 4.05 1.51 23.33
C PRO A 191 4.28 2.55 22.25
N TRP A 192 4.59 3.79 22.64
CA TRP A 192 4.74 4.95 21.75
C TRP A 192 3.46 5.40 21.02
N SER A 193 2.29 4.86 21.37
CA SER A 193 1.01 5.52 21.07
C SER A 193 0.91 6.90 21.72
N GLU A 194 -0.02 7.73 21.25
CA GLU A 194 -0.21 9.13 21.68
C GLU A 194 -0.25 9.30 23.21
N ARG A 195 -0.84 8.34 23.93
CA ARG A 195 -1.04 8.42 25.39
C ARG A 195 -0.07 7.54 26.20
N SER A 196 1.02 7.06 25.59
CA SER A 196 1.97 6.21 26.32
C SER A 196 2.90 7.02 27.22
N TRP A 197 3.25 6.43 28.35
CA TRP A 197 4.20 6.98 29.31
C TRP A 197 5.64 7.01 28.79
N GLU A 198 5.96 6.25 27.75
CA GLU A 198 7.28 6.21 27.11
C GLU A 198 7.72 7.59 26.61
N TRP A 199 6.77 8.47 26.28
CA TRP A 199 7.03 9.86 25.90
C TRP A 199 7.56 10.71 27.05
N ASP A 200 7.18 10.43 28.30
CA ASP A 200 7.51 11.24 29.48
C ASP A 200 9.03 11.24 29.75
N GLY A 201 9.70 10.15 29.40
CA GLY A 201 11.14 9.97 29.57
C GLY A 201 12.01 10.65 28.51
N LEU A 202 11.43 11.32 27.51
CA LEU A 202 12.18 12.01 26.46
C LEU A 202 12.53 13.45 26.84
N SER A 203 13.58 13.98 26.21
CA SER A 203 13.90 15.41 26.29
C SER A 203 12.80 16.27 25.66
N GLU A 204 12.60 17.50 26.13
CA GLU A 204 11.60 18.42 25.55
C GLU A 204 11.85 18.67 24.05
N ARG A 205 13.12 18.67 23.63
CA ARG A 205 13.50 18.78 22.22
C ARG A 205 13.02 17.58 21.40
N ASP A 206 13.21 16.35 21.89
CA ASP A 206 12.78 15.15 21.18
C ASP A 206 11.25 15.04 21.15
N LYS A 207 10.59 15.42 22.25
CA LYS A 207 9.13 15.56 22.29
C LYS A 207 8.68 16.54 21.22
N GLU A 208 9.26 17.73 21.14
CA GLU A 208 8.90 18.74 20.13
C GLU A 208 9.12 18.22 18.70
N LEU A 209 10.27 17.61 18.40
CA LEU A 209 10.57 17.06 17.08
C LEU A 209 9.67 15.90 16.64
N LEU A 210 9.20 15.08 17.59
CA LEU A 210 8.36 13.90 17.31
C LEU A 210 6.88 14.17 17.47
N SER A 211 6.52 15.25 18.17
CA SER A 211 5.17 15.80 18.29
C SER A 211 4.68 16.47 17.01
N VAL A 212 5.41 16.36 15.89
CA VAL A 212 5.10 17.07 14.64
C VAL A 212 3.79 16.56 14.03
N ARG A 213 2.77 17.41 14.27
CA ARG A 213 1.44 17.58 13.67
C ARG A 213 0.39 16.53 14.05
N VAL A 214 -0.06 16.65 15.30
CA VAL A 214 -1.41 16.32 15.75
C VAL A 214 -2.44 17.01 14.87
N ARG A 215 -2.79 16.37 13.75
CA ARG A 215 -4.11 16.44 13.16
C ARG A 215 -4.73 15.09 13.42
N ASN A 216 -6.03 15.05 13.64
CA ASN A 216 -6.80 13.82 13.77
C ASN A 216 -6.85 13.13 12.39
N ASP A 217 -5.70 12.66 11.90
CA ASP A 217 -5.45 12.22 10.53
C ASP A 217 -4.91 10.79 10.46
N GLY A 218 -4.83 10.12 11.61
CA GLY A 218 -4.46 8.72 11.76
C GLY A 218 -2.95 8.46 11.79
N GLU A 219 -2.10 9.49 11.96
CA GLU A 219 -0.67 9.30 12.21
C GLU A 219 -0.37 8.83 13.64
N PHE A 220 0.51 7.85 13.78
CA PHE A 220 0.99 7.36 15.06
C PHE A 220 2.44 6.85 14.97
N TRP A 221 3.12 6.87 16.10
CA TRP A 221 4.43 6.23 16.27
C TRP A 221 4.27 4.85 16.90
N MET A 222 5.20 3.96 16.57
CA MET A 222 5.42 2.70 17.28
C MET A 222 6.89 2.33 17.27
N SER A 223 7.29 1.41 18.15
CA SER A 223 8.63 0.85 18.09
C SER A 223 8.83 0.05 16.80
N PHE A 224 10.05 0.05 16.24
CA PHE A 224 10.38 -0.81 15.10
C PHE A 224 10.17 -2.30 15.42
N GLU A 225 10.41 -2.69 16.67
CA GLU A 225 10.18 -4.06 17.13
C GLU A 225 8.69 -4.45 17.05
N ASP A 226 7.77 -3.55 17.41
CA ASP A 226 6.34 -3.77 17.22
C ASP A 226 5.95 -3.73 15.76
N PHE A 227 6.54 -2.83 14.96
CA PHE A 227 6.31 -2.81 13.52
C PHE A 227 6.65 -4.17 12.89
N ALA A 228 7.86 -4.69 13.13
CA ALA A 228 8.31 -5.98 12.60
C ALA A 228 7.51 -7.18 13.15
N ARG A 229 6.90 -7.05 14.33
CA ARG A 229 6.06 -8.08 14.94
C ARG A 229 4.67 -8.16 14.32
N HIS A 230 4.09 -7.02 13.93
CA HIS A 230 2.70 -6.93 13.48
C HIS A 230 2.56 -6.82 11.96
N PHE A 231 3.41 -6.05 11.29
CA PHE A 231 3.34 -5.84 9.85
C PHE A 231 3.98 -6.99 9.08
N THR A 232 3.37 -7.35 7.96
CA THR A 232 3.73 -8.57 7.22
C THR A 232 4.28 -8.28 5.84
N HIS A 233 3.93 -7.13 5.26
CA HIS A 233 4.30 -6.74 3.91
C HIS A 233 4.68 -5.25 3.89
N LEU A 234 5.64 -4.93 3.03
CA LEU A 234 6.10 -3.57 2.76
C LEU A 234 6.25 -3.39 1.25
N ASP A 235 5.51 -2.45 0.68
CA ASP A 235 5.59 -2.03 -0.71
C ASP A 235 6.29 -0.68 -0.79
N LEU A 236 7.35 -0.61 -1.59
CA LEU A 236 8.08 0.62 -1.91
C LEU A 236 7.74 1.02 -3.34
N VAL A 237 7.27 2.25 -3.53
CA VAL A 237 6.99 2.80 -4.86
C VAL A 237 8.05 3.83 -5.20
N HIS A 238 8.75 3.59 -6.32
CA HIS A 238 9.78 4.47 -6.86
C HIS A 238 9.25 5.11 -8.14
N ILE A 239 8.97 6.42 -8.08
CA ILE A 239 8.49 7.17 -9.23
C ILE A 239 9.69 7.52 -10.13
N GLY A 240 9.49 7.37 -11.44
CA GLY A 240 10.53 7.64 -12.44
C GLY A 240 10.90 9.13 -12.51
N PRO A 241 12.04 9.48 -13.12
CA PRO A 241 12.53 10.86 -13.16
C PRO A 241 11.58 11.80 -13.90
N ASP A 242 10.94 11.34 -14.99
CA ASP A 242 10.02 12.16 -15.78
C ASP A 242 8.77 12.57 -14.98
N ASP A 243 8.15 11.62 -14.28
CA ASP A 243 6.99 11.87 -13.42
C ASP A 243 7.40 12.63 -12.13
N TRP A 244 8.61 12.40 -11.62
CA TRP A 244 9.17 13.16 -10.50
C TRP A 244 9.37 14.64 -10.85
N MET A 245 9.78 14.95 -12.09
CA MET A 245 9.99 16.33 -12.54
C MET A 245 8.69 17.16 -12.54
N VAL A 246 7.56 16.53 -12.87
CA VAL A 246 6.26 17.22 -12.98
C VAL A 246 5.48 17.30 -11.68
N GLU A 247 5.86 16.55 -10.64
CA GLU A 247 5.16 16.49 -9.36
C GLU A 247 5.94 17.22 -8.25
N PRO A 248 5.57 18.47 -7.90
CA PRO A 248 6.29 19.28 -6.93
C PRO A 248 6.39 18.64 -5.54
N ALA A 249 5.42 17.81 -5.15
CA ALA A 249 5.44 17.13 -3.85
C ALA A 249 6.64 16.17 -3.71
N LEU A 250 7.19 15.68 -4.83
CA LEU A 250 8.31 14.74 -4.85
C LEU A 250 9.68 15.42 -4.84
N HIS A 251 9.77 16.74 -5.04
CA HIS A 251 11.05 17.45 -5.13
C HIS A 251 11.84 17.48 -3.81
N SER A 252 11.21 17.10 -2.70
CA SER A 252 11.89 16.83 -1.43
C SER A 252 12.68 15.50 -1.42
N LYS A 253 12.49 14.65 -2.43
CA LYS A 253 13.10 13.33 -2.59
C LYS A 253 14.11 13.35 -3.74
N GLN A 254 15.14 12.51 -3.64
CA GLN A 254 16.12 12.33 -4.71
C GLN A 254 15.49 11.58 -5.90
N PRO A 255 15.71 12.03 -7.16
CA PRO A 255 15.18 11.35 -8.33
C PRO A 255 15.91 10.03 -8.60
N TRP A 256 15.19 9.06 -9.16
CA TRP A 256 15.76 7.79 -9.61
C TRP A 256 16.24 7.88 -11.06
N ARG A 257 17.31 7.15 -11.38
CA ARG A 257 17.70 6.88 -12.78
C ARG A 257 16.97 5.64 -13.27
N ALA A 258 16.21 5.76 -14.35
CA ALA A 258 15.44 4.66 -14.92
C ALA A 258 15.64 4.59 -16.43
N VAL A 259 15.63 3.36 -16.96
CA VAL A 259 15.67 3.08 -18.41
C VAL A 259 14.58 2.06 -18.71
N LEU A 260 13.68 2.38 -19.64
CA LEU A 260 12.63 1.47 -20.09
C LEU A 260 13.04 0.77 -21.39
N ALA A 261 13.01 -0.57 -21.38
CA ALA A 261 13.22 -1.37 -22.58
C ALA A 261 11.94 -2.14 -22.94
N ARG A 262 11.37 -1.86 -24.12
CA ARG A 262 10.21 -2.60 -24.65
C ARG A 262 10.68 -3.76 -25.52
N ARG A 263 10.22 -4.98 -25.21
CA ARG A 263 10.57 -6.20 -25.93
C ARG A 263 9.35 -7.11 -26.07
N ARG A 264 9.43 -8.10 -26.95
CA ARG A 264 8.38 -9.11 -27.15
C ARG A 264 9.00 -10.50 -27.27
N TRP A 265 8.33 -11.49 -26.71
CA TRP A 265 8.62 -12.90 -26.97
C TRP A 265 7.85 -13.37 -28.20
N ARG A 266 8.53 -14.12 -29.07
CA ARG A 266 8.02 -14.73 -30.28
C ARG A 266 8.38 -16.21 -30.26
N SER A 267 7.37 -17.05 -30.36
CA SER A 267 7.54 -18.50 -30.47
C SER A 267 8.47 -18.83 -31.64
N GLY A 268 9.39 -19.77 -31.44
CA GLY A 268 10.39 -20.18 -32.43
C GLY A 268 11.51 -19.18 -32.72
N TYR A 269 11.54 -18.02 -32.06
CA TYR A 269 12.60 -17.02 -32.26
C TYR A 269 13.32 -16.65 -30.97
N ASN A 270 12.60 -16.12 -29.97
CA ASN A 270 13.20 -15.64 -28.73
C ASN A 270 12.43 -15.99 -27.44
N ALA A 271 11.51 -16.95 -27.52
CA ALA A 271 10.73 -17.44 -26.39
C ALA A 271 11.36 -18.71 -25.78
N GLY A 272 12.61 -18.60 -25.32
CA GLY A 272 13.43 -19.75 -24.89
C GLY A 272 13.07 -20.38 -23.54
N GLY A 273 12.20 -19.75 -22.75
CA GLY A 273 11.86 -20.19 -21.39
C GLY A 273 12.87 -19.73 -20.32
N GLY A 274 12.63 -20.11 -19.07
CA GLY A 274 13.52 -19.81 -17.94
C GLY A 274 14.74 -20.73 -17.88
N PRO A 275 15.67 -20.52 -16.92
CA PRO A 275 16.93 -21.25 -16.84
C PRO A 275 16.81 -22.78 -16.75
N GLY A 276 15.68 -23.30 -16.27
CA GLY A 276 15.40 -24.74 -16.21
C GLY A 276 14.96 -25.37 -17.53
N TYR A 277 14.78 -24.57 -18.60
CA TYR A 277 14.38 -25.05 -19.93
C TYR A 277 15.63 -25.22 -20.81
N THR A 278 16.09 -26.46 -20.96
CA THR A 278 17.36 -26.78 -21.64
C THR A 278 17.24 -26.87 -23.17
N GLY A 279 16.03 -26.89 -23.73
CA GLY A 279 15.81 -27.06 -25.17
C GLY A 279 16.02 -25.82 -26.04
N ASN A 280 15.92 -24.60 -25.49
CA ASN A 280 15.92 -23.34 -26.25
C ASN A 280 16.73 -22.20 -25.56
N SER A 281 17.61 -22.52 -24.63
CA SER A 281 18.28 -21.56 -23.70
C SER A 281 19.08 -20.45 -24.40
N LEU A 282 19.53 -20.66 -25.64
CA LEU A 282 20.30 -19.67 -26.42
C LEU A 282 19.44 -18.60 -27.13
N THR A 283 18.11 -18.70 -27.06
CA THR A 283 17.20 -17.74 -27.73
C THR A 283 16.63 -16.68 -26.78
N GLY A 284 17.02 -16.68 -25.50
CA GLY A 284 16.54 -15.72 -24.51
C GLY A 284 16.94 -14.27 -24.83
N LEU A 285 16.10 -13.31 -24.43
CA LEU A 285 16.42 -11.89 -24.52
C LEU A 285 17.48 -11.50 -23.48
N GLU A 286 18.69 -11.18 -23.91
CA GLU A 286 19.75 -10.68 -23.00
C GLU A 286 19.59 -9.19 -22.69
N ALA A 287 19.65 -8.83 -21.41
CA ALA A 287 19.76 -7.45 -20.96
C ALA A 287 21.11 -7.27 -20.26
N LYS A 288 21.98 -6.42 -20.81
CA LYS A 288 23.23 -6.01 -20.16
C LYS A 288 22.95 -4.75 -19.34
N GLY A 289 23.11 -4.84 -18.02
CA GLY A 289 23.11 -3.69 -17.13
C GLY A 289 24.54 -3.32 -16.74
N SER A 290 24.92 -2.06 -16.87
CA SER A 290 26.16 -1.51 -16.33
C SER A 290 25.87 -0.86 -14.97
N LEU A 291 26.47 -1.38 -13.90
CA LEU A 291 26.44 -0.73 -12.59
C LEU A 291 27.64 0.22 -12.51
N GLU A 292 27.40 1.52 -12.68
CA GLU A 292 28.37 2.54 -12.28
C GLU A 292 28.07 2.96 -10.85
N LEU A 293 28.93 2.54 -9.92
CA LEU A 293 28.92 3.04 -8.55
C LEU A 293 29.55 4.43 -8.58
N SER A 294 28.74 5.48 -8.69
CA SER A 294 29.18 6.83 -8.34
C SER A 294 29.29 6.92 -6.81
N LEU A 295 30.52 6.87 -6.30
CA LEU A 295 30.88 7.15 -4.91
C LEU A 295 30.53 8.59 -4.50
#